data_AF-A0A210QNN0-F1
#
_entry.id   AF-A0A210QNN0-F1
#
_cell.length_a   1.000
_cell.length_b   1.000
_cell.length_c   1.000
_cell.angle_alpha   90.00
_cell.angle_beta   90.00
_cell.angle_gamma   90.00
#
_symmetry.space_group_name_H-M   'P 1'
#
loop_
_entity.id
_entity.type
_entity.pdbx_description
1 polymer ?
#
loop_
_entity_poly.entity_id
_entity_poly.type
_entity_poly.pdbx_seq_one_letter_code
_entity_poly.pdbx_strand_id
1 'polypeptide(L)'
;MLSTAAVVFILVSVTFALPSDFKLPKLKEAGTQWALLVAGSNGWGNYRHQADVCHAYNIVRGHGVPEEQIIVMMYDDIAYNKENPNPGEIINQPGGENVYKGVKIDYRGKDVNPTTFLNVLQGKEENVKGIGSGKVLKSKSTDNVFVNFVDHGAPGLIAFPDEFLHAVDLNIVLDRMHDNKQYHQLLFYLETCESGSMFSSLLRKDYNILAVTAANSTQSSFACYFDTKLRTFLGDLFSVNWMQNSDNRNLNSETIDEQFSIVRKETNKSHVMEFGDLAMNQLMLSNFLGSEQNNHIVLDAPNPNLDAVPSEDVDITIQRNIYQAAKEQNDKKEMEESWANIAAIMKKREETDSIIKQIVSLVAGDWNFREQYQMLTGENDLFKLDCYAPIVEHLKDSCGDLDLPSNRYSLKHLRIVVNLCERPYSTDAIISAIDKVCV
;
A
#
# COMPACT_ATOMS: atom_id res chain seq x y z
N MET A 1 62.98 49.89 10.30
CA MET A 1 63.47 48.75 11.11
C MET A 1 62.26 48.15 11.80
N LEU A 2 61.97 46.87 11.53
CA LEU A 2 60.78 46.18 12.03
C LEU A 2 60.82 46.11 13.56
N SER A 3 59.68 46.43 14.21
CA SER A 3 59.44 46.11 15.61
C SER A 3 58.33 45.06 15.65
N THR A 4 58.71 43.85 16.03
CA THR A 4 57.82 42.72 16.29
C THR A 4 57.09 42.94 17.62
N ALA A 5 55.78 43.16 17.57
CA ALA A 5 54.91 43.10 18.74
C ALA A 5 54.34 41.67 18.87
N ALA A 6 54.76 40.95 19.91
CA ALA A 6 54.15 39.69 20.30
C ALA A 6 52.92 39.98 21.17
N VAL A 7 51.73 39.62 20.68
CA VAL A 7 50.48 39.64 21.46
C VAL A 7 50.32 38.28 22.11
N VAL A 8 50.36 38.25 23.44
CA VAL A 8 50.10 37.04 24.26
C VAL A 8 48.58 36.87 24.37
N PHE A 9 48.04 35.79 23.82
CA PHE A 9 46.66 35.35 24.10
C PHE A 9 46.62 34.64 25.45
N ILE A 10 45.95 35.24 26.44
CA ILE A 10 45.59 34.56 27.68
C ILE A 10 44.29 33.81 27.41
N LEU A 11 44.38 32.48 27.26
CA LEU A 11 43.23 31.58 27.28
C LEU A 11 42.70 31.52 28.72
N VAL A 12 41.59 32.20 29.00
CA VAL A 12 40.83 32.00 30.23
C VAL A 12 39.97 30.76 30.04
N SER A 13 40.44 29.61 30.52
CA SER A 13 39.63 28.39 30.65
C SER A 13 38.60 28.61 31.76
N VAL A 14 37.36 28.95 31.39
CA VAL A 14 36.23 28.94 32.33
C VAL A 14 35.76 27.48 32.44
N THR A 15 36.29 26.73 33.40
CA THR A 15 35.74 25.42 33.77
C THR A 15 34.46 25.64 34.57
N PHE A 16 33.31 25.49 33.92
CA PHE A 16 32.06 25.28 34.65
C PHE A 16 32.10 23.90 35.29
N ALA A 17 32.35 23.85 36.59
CA ALA A 17 32.14 22.64 37.38
C ALA A 17 30.63 22.40 37.49
N LEU A 18 30.13 21.40 36.75
CA LEU A 18 28.77 20.89 36.94
C LEU A 18 28.67 20.29 38.36
N PRO A 19 27.61 20.61 39.12
CA PRO A 19 27.41 20.02 40.45
C PRO A 19 27.34 18.50 40.35
N SER A 20 27.91 17.81 41.34
CA SER A 20 28.03 16.34 41.40
C SER A 20 26.70 15.57 41.37
N ASP A 21 25.58 16.28 41.52
CA ASP A 21 24.21 15.74 41.47
C ASP A 21 23.47 16.08 40.15
N PHE A 22 24.15 16.65 39.15
CA PHE A 22 23.58 16.84 37.82
C PHE A 22 23.44 15.49 37.11
N LYS A 23 22.32 14.81 37.36
CA LYS A 23 21.90 13.69 36.54
C LYS A 23 21.56 14.24 35.16
N LEU A 24 22.41 13.94 34.17
CA LEU A 24 21.97 13.95 32.77
C LEU A 24 20.60 13.26 32.72
N PRO A 25 19.57 13.85 32.07
CA PRO A 25 18.35 13.10 31.83
C PRO A 25 18.80 11.79 31.18
N LYS A 26 18.45 10.65 31.80
CA LYS A 26 18.57 9.37 31.11
C LYS A 26 17.94 9.61 29.74
N LEU A 27 18.70 9.44 28.66
CA LEU A 27 18.11 9.18 27.35
C LEU A 27 16.98 8.20 27.63
N LYS A 28 15.72 8.60 27.35
CA LYS A 28 14.63 7.64 27.34
C LYS A 28 15.16 6.46 26.54
N GLU A 29 15.18 5.26 27.13
CA GLU A 29 15.38 4.05 26.35
C GLU A 29 14.46 4.19 25.14
N ALA A 30 15.04 4.16 23.93
CA ALA A 30 14.26 4.16 22.71
C ALA A 30 13.26 3.01 22.85
N GLY A 31 11.97 3.29 22.67
CA GLY A 31 10.98 2.23 22.73
C GLY A 31 11.23 1.20 21.63
N THR A 32 10.53 0.09 21.75
CA THR A 32 10.59 -0.99 20.77
C THR A 32 10.01 -0.56 19.43
N GLN A 33 10.31 -1.32 18.37
CA GLN A 33 9.83 -1.08 17.03
C GLN A 33 8.86 -2.19 16.66
N TRP A 34 7.67 -1.83 16.24
CA TRP A 34 6.67 -2.79 15.79
C TRP A 34 6.42 -2.64 14.30
N ALA A 35 6.20 -3.75 13.60
CA ALA A 35 5.82 -3.74 12.19
C ALA A 35 4.52 -4.53 11.96
N LEU A 36 3.59 -3.95 11.20
CA LEU A 36 2.41 -4.64 10.67
C LEU A 36 2.48 -4.61 9.14
N LEU A 37 2.66 -5.78 8.53
CA LEU A 37 2.87 -5.93 7.09
C LEU A 37 1.69 -6.70 6.49
N VAL A 38 1.03 -6.14 5.48
CA VAL A 38 -0.27 -6.63 5.00
C VAL A 38 -0.30 -6.68 3.47
N ALA A 39 -0.58 -7.86 2.92
CA ALA A 39 -0.93 -8.03 1.51
C ALA A 39 -2.44 -8.26 1.43
N GLY A 40 -3.17 -7.32 0.81
CA GLY A 40 -4.64 -7.32 0.79
C GLY A 40 -5.26 -8.26 -0.24
N SER A 41 -4.50 -8.89 -1.13
CA SER A 41 -5.06 -9.80 -2.14
C SER A 41 -4.37 -11.14 -2.28
N ASN A 42 -4.97 -11.96 -3.14
CA ASN A 42 -4.64 -13.34 -3.41
C ASN A 42 -4.61 -13.60 -4.93
N GLY A 43 -4.28 -14.83 -5.29
CA GLY A 43 -4.25 -15.31 -6.65
C GLY A 43 -2.95 -14.97 -7.38
N TRP A 44 -2.58 -15.83 -8.33
CA TRP A 44 -1.32 -15.75 -9.05
C TRP A 44 -1.10 -14.43 -9.81
N GLY A 45 -2.18 -13.81 -10.30
CA GLY A 45 -2.11 -12.49 -10.95
C GLY A 45 -1.75 -11.34 -9.98
N ASN A 46 -1.87 -11.55 -8.67
CA ASN A 46 -1.48 -10.62 -7.61
C ASN A 46 -0.23 -11.07 -6.84
N TYR A 47 0.59 -11.94 -7.44
CA TYR A 47 1.87 -12.40 -6.89
C TYR A 47 2.67 -11.27 -6.21
N ARG A 48 2.80 -10.13 -6.91
CA ARG A 48 3.53 -8.93 -6.50
C ARG A 48 3.23 -8.43 -5.09
N HIS A 49 1.97 -8.42 -4.64
CA HIS A 49 1.65 -7.85 -3.33
C HIS A 49 2.16 -8.72 -2.18
N GLN A 50 2.08 -10.05 -2.31
CA GLN A 50 2.66 -10.96 -1.30
C GLN A 50 4.18 -11.00 -1.41
N ALA A 51 4.75 -10.84 -2.60
CA ALA A 51 6.20 -10.69 -2.78
C ALA A 51 6.72 -9.41 -2.11
N ASP A 52 6.01 -8.29 -2.25
CA ASP A 52 6.35 -7.02 -1.59
C ASP A 52 6.34 -7.17 -0.06
N VAL A 53 5.30 -7.79 0.50
CA VAL A 53 5.21 -8.01 1.95
C VAL A 53 6.29 -8.96 2.47
N CYS A 54 6.62 -10.01 1.71
CA CYS A 54 7.75 -10.89 2.05
C CYS A 54 9.08 -10.12 2.04
N HIS A 55 9.26 -9.22 1.08
CA HIS A 55 10.46 -8.41 0.98
C HIS A 55 10.53 -7.38 2.14
N ALA A 56 9.43 -6.68 2.43
CA ALA A 56 9.32 -5.79 3.58
C ALA A 56 9.62 -6.50 4.91
N TYR A 57 9.15 -7.75 5.07
CA TYR A 57 9.47 -8.59 6.24
C TYR A 57 10.98 -8.83 6.36
N ASN A 58 11.66 -9.15 5.25
CA ASN A 58 13.10 -9.38 5.27
C ASN A 58 13.89 -8.11 5.59
N ILE A 59 13.45 -6.94 5.12
CA ILE A 59 14.04 -5.65 5.48
C ILE A 59 13.94 -5.45 6.99
N VAL A 60 12.73 -5.46 7.57
CA VAL A 60 12.57 -5.19 9.01
C VAL A 60 13.29 -6.24 9.88
N ARG A 61 13.27 -7.52 9.49
CA ARG A 61 14.02 -8.58 10.19
C ARG A 61 15.52 -8.40 10.06
N GLY A 62 16.01 -8.08 8.87
CA GLY A 62 17.43 -7.89 8.56
C GLY A 62 18.04 -6.68 9.27
N HIS A 63 17.20 -5.69 9.60
CA HIS A 63 17.58 -4.52 10.40
C HIS A 63 17.29 -4.68 11.90
N GLY A 64 16.99 -5.90 12.37
CA GLY A 64 17.00 -6.25 13.78
C GLY A 64 15.65 -6.14 14.51
N VAL A 65 14.55 -5.81 13.82
CA VAL A 65 13.22 -5.84 14.44
C VAL A 65 12.87 -7.30 14.76
N PRO A 66 12.63 -7.67 16.02
CA PRO A 66 12.46 -9.07 16.40
C PRO A 66 11.12 -9.64 15.91
N GLU A 67 11.07 -10.95 15.66
CA GLU A 67 9.92 -11.65 15.07
C GLU A 67 8.63 -11.46 15.88
N GLU A 68 8.72 -11.39 17.21
CA GLU A 68 7.59 -11.15 18.10
C GLU A 68 6.97 -9.74 17.96
N GLN A 69 7.69 -8.80 17.35
CA GLN A 69 7.25 -7.42 17.08
C GLN A 69 6.82 -7.19 15.64
N ILE A 70 6.86 -8.23 14.80
CA ILE A 70 6.42 -8.19 13.41
C ILE A 70 5.18 -9.05 13.26
N ILE A 71 4.16 -8.48 12.63
CA ILE A 71 2.88 -9.13 12.35
C ILE A 71 2.70 -9.15 10.85
N VAL A 72 2.53 -10.33 10.26
CA VAL A 72 2.32 -10.47 8.82
C VAL A 72 0.93 -11.02 8.52
N MET A 73 0.18 -10.31 7.69
CA MET A 73 -1.10 -10.71 7.15
C MET A 73 -0.95 -10.88 5.64
N MET A 74 -1.00 -12.11 5.13
CA MET A 74 -1.00 -12.35 3.68
C MET A 74 -1.71 -13.66 3.36
N TYR A 75 -2.37 -13.73 2.21
CA TYR A 75 -3.27 -14.84 1.91
C TYR A 75 -2.55 -16.21 1.85
N ASP A 76 -1.26 -16.21 1.49
CA ASP A 76 -0.34 -17.36 1.49
C ASP A 76 -0.68 -18.43 0.43
N ASP A 77 -1.07 -17.98 -0.77
CA ASP A 77 -1.44 -18.85 -1.91
C ASP A 77 -0.47 -18.75 -3.09
N ILE A 78 0.71 -18.15 -2.90
CA ILE A 78 1.72 -17.92 -3.95
C ILE A 78 2.84 -18.95 -3.91
N ALA A 79 3.49 -19.15 -2.76
CA ALA A 79 4.69 -19.98 -2.66
C ALA A 79 4.47 -21.43 -3.14
N TYR A 80 3.30 -22.01 -2.86
CA TYR A 80 2.92 -23.37 -3.29
C TYR A 80 1.79 -23.37 -4.32
N ASN A 81 1.60 -22.27 -5.04
CA ASN A 81 0.64 -22.22 -6.14
C ASN A 81 1.01 -23.25 -7.23
N LYS A 82 0.01 -23.85 -7.87
CA LYS A 82 0.22 -24.76 -9.00
C LYS A 82 0.92 -24.11 -10.20
N GLU A 83 0.78 -22.80 -10.34
CA GLU A 83 1.44 -22.02 -11.39
C GLU A 83 2.90 -21.68 -11.04
N ASN A 84 3.34 -21.94 -9.79
CA ASN A 84 4.70 -21.67 -9.36
C ASN A 84 5.66 -22.80 -9.80
N PRO A 85 6.59 -22.56 -10.74
CA PRO A 85 7.57 -23.54 -11.17
C PRO A 85 8.62 -23.86 -10.09
N ASN A 86 8.74 -23.02 -9.04
CA ASN A 86 9.67 -23.18 -7.93
C ASN A 86 8.89 -23.22 -6.59
N PRO A 87 8.25 -24.35 -6.24
CA PRO A 87 7.45 -24.43 -5.02
C PRO A 87 8.24 -24.07 -3.74
N GLY A 88 7.68 -23.20 -2.93
CA GLY A 88 8.30 -22.65 -1.72
C GLY A 88 9.14 -21.41 -1.95
N GLU A 89 9.16 -20.86 -3.17
CA GLU A 89 9.91 -19.65 -3.51
C GLU A 89 9.01 -18.50 -3.97
N ILE A 90 9.29 -17.30 -3.45
CA ILE A 90 8.74 -16.03 -3.94
C ILE A 90 9.93 -15.07 -4.15
N ILE A 91 9.98 -14.35 -5.27
CA ILE A 91 11.01 -13.36 -5.58
C ILE A 91 10.35 -12.00 -5.84
N ASN A 92 10.95 -10.89 -5.42
CA ASN A 92 10.37 -9.55 -5.61
C ASN A 92 11.08 -8.72 -6.70
N GLN A 93 12.10 -9.29 -7.34
CA GLN A 93 12.78 -8.70 -8.47
C GLN A 93 13.34 -9.79 -9.42
N PRO A 94 13.60 -9.47 -10.69
CA PRO A 94 14.14 -10.43 -11.66
C PRO A 94 15.49 -10.99 -11.20
N GLY A 95 15.60 -12.32 -11.09
CA GLY A 95 16.80 -13.00 -10.59
C GLY A 95 17.12 -12.75 -9.12
N GLY A 96 16.17 -12.18 -8.36
CA GLY A 96 16.30 -11.93 -6.93
C GLY A 96 16.29 -13.20 -6.09
N GLU A 97 16.58 -13.04 -4.80
CA GLU A 97 16.54 -14.13 -3.83
C GLU A 97 15.11 -14.50 -3.43
N ASN A 98 14.97 -15.68 -2.81
CA ASN A 98 13.69 -16.13 -2.26
C ASN A 98 13.32 -15.30 -1.02
N VAL A 99 12.46 -14.31 -1.20
CA VAL A 99 11.97 -13.43 -0.13
C VAL A 99 10.95 -14.12 0.80
N TYR A 100 10.37 -15.26 0.42
CA TYR A 100 9.41 -15.99 1.25
C TYR A 100 10.08 -16.78 2.39
N LYS A 101 11.35 -17.13 2.23
CA LYS A 101 12.04 -18.01 3.17
C LYS A 101 12.15 -17.37 4.56
N GLY A 102 11.49 -17.98 5.54
CA GLY A 102 11.56 -17.55 6.95
C GLY A 102 10.53 -16.49 7.33
N VAL A 103 9.65 -16.09 6.40
CA VAL A 103 8.52 -15.21 6.69
C VAL A 103 7.56 -15.90 7.66
N LYS A 104 7.17 -15.16 8.70
CA LYS A 104 6.29 -15.66 9.77
C LYS A 104 4.93 -15.04 9.61
N ILE A 105 4.05 -15.78 8.95
CA ILE A 105 2.72 -15.31 8.62
C ILE A 105 1.79 -15.60 9.80
N ASP A 106 1.23 -14.55 10.35
CA ASP A 106 0.33 -14.59 11.50
C ASP A 106 -1.12 -14.86 11.06
N TYR A 107 -1.55 -14.25 9.96
CA TYR A 107 -2.90 -14.39 9.42
C TYR A 107 -2.86 -14.79 7.95
N ARG A 108 -3.55 -15.88 7.61
CA ARG A 108 -3.56 -16.50 6.27
C ARG A 108 -4.97 -16.64 5.73
N GLY A 109 -5.10 -16.76 4.42
CA GLY A 109 -6.38 -17.00 3.76
C GLY A 109 -7.45 -15.99 4.21
N LYS A 110 -8.59 -16.53 4.66
CA LYS A 110 -9.76 -15.74 5.11
C LYS A 110 -9.54 -14.91 6.37
N ASP A 111 -8.48 -15.18 7.13
CA ASP A 111 -8.15 -14.39 8.30
C ASP A 111 -7.59 -13.00 7.91
N VAL A 112 -7.19 -12.84 6.64
CA VAL A 112 -6.79 -11.56 6.04
C VAL A 112 -8.05 -10.80 5.62
N ASN A 113 -8.61 -10.03 6.55
CA ASN A 113 -9.80 -9.21 6.33
C ASN A 113 -9.72 -7.89 7.12
N PRO A 114 -10.56 -6.88 6.81
CA PRO A 114 -10.53 -5.57 7.47
C PRO A 114 -10.70 -5.66 8.98
N THR A 115 -11.59 -6.54 9.45
CA THR A 115 -11.88 -6.70 10.89
C THR A 115 -10.66 -7.19 11.66
N THR A 116 -9.99 -8.23 11.16
CA THR A 116 -8.75 -8.74 11.74
C THR A 116 -7.68 -7.65 11.73
N PHE A 117 -7.47 -6.98 10.59
CA PHE A 117 -6.47 -5.93 10.45
C PHE A 117 -6.66 -4.80 11.47
N LEU A 118 -7.88 -4.26 11.58
CA LEU A 118 -8.17 -3.19 12.53
C LEU A 118 -8.05 -3.65 13.98
N ASN A 119 -8.37 -4.91 14.31
CA ASN A 119 -8.17 -5.47 15.65
C ASN A 119 -6.69 -5.65 15.99
N VAL A 120 -5.89 -6.13 15.05
CA VAL A 120 -4.43 -6.27 15.15
C VAL A 120 -3.78 -4.91 15.39
N LEU A 121 -4.13 -3.93 14.55
CA LEU A 121 -3.64 -2.55 14.63
C LEU A 121 -3.98 -1.90 15.99
N GLN A 122 -5.16 -2.17 16.54
CA GLN A 122 -5.57 -1.66 17.86
C GLN A 122 -5.08 -2.49 19.06
N GLY A 123 -4.36 -3.59 18.86
CA GLY A 123 -3.94 -4.45 19.97
C GLY A 123 -5.09 -5.21 20.67
N LYS A 124 -6.19 -5.50 19.96
CA LYS A 124 -7.38 -6.17 20.50
C LYS A 124 -7.24 -7.70 20.47
N GLU A 125 -6.37 -8.23 21.32
CA GLU A 125 -6.00 -9.65 21.39
C GLU A 125 -7.21 -10.60 21.54
N GLU A 126 -8.18 -10.27 22.41
CA GLU A 126 -9.37 -11.14 22.59
C GLU A 126 -10.25 -11.21 21.35
N ASN A 127 -10.25 -10.19 20.48
CA ASN A 127 -11.06 -10.18 19.25
C ASN A 127 -10.49 -11.05 18.14
N VAL A 128 -9.21 -11.44 18.23
CA VAL A 128 -8.52 -12.31 17.26
C VAL A 128 -8.15 -13.65 17.87
N LYS A 129 -8.71 -13.98 19.03
CA LYS A 129 -8.46 -15.25 19.71
C LYS A 129 -8.98 -16.42 18.87
N GLY A 130 -8.07 -17.30 18.46
CA GLY A 130 -8.37 -18.42 17.59
C GLY A 130 -8.44 -18.08 16.09
N ILE A 131 -8.07 -16.86 15.71
CA ILE A 131 -7.91 -16.41 14.32
C ILE A 131 -6.40 -16.24 14.07
N GLY A 132 -5.86 -16.89 13.03
CA GLY A 132 -4.42 -16.90 12.78
C GLY A 132 -3.59 -17.30 13.99
N SER A 133 -2.50 -16.58 14.24
CA SER A 133 -1.66 -16.72 15.44
C SER A 133 -2.22 -16.03 16.68
N GLY A 134 -3.22 -15.15 16.52
CA GLY A 134 -3.73 -14.26 17.57
C GLY A 134 -2.78 -13.10 17.94
N LYS A 135 -1.66 -12.93 17.23
CA LYS A 135 -0.67 -11.88 17.50
C LYS A 135 -1.23 -10.51 17.07
N VAL A 136 -1.21 -9.55 18.00
CA VAL A 136 -1.64 -8.16 17.78
C VAL A 136 -0.53 -7.19 18.16
N LEU A 137 -0.64 -5.92 17.75
CA LEU A 137 0.29 -4.89 18.22
C LEU A 137 0.18 -4.75 19.74
N LYS A 138 1.31 -4.80 20.44
CA LYS A 138 1.41 -4.52 21.88
C LYS A 138 2.28 -3.29 22.17
N SER A 139 2.35 -2.39 21.19
CA SER A 139 3.08 -1.12 21.25
C SER A 139 2.47 -0.18 22.30
N LYS A 140 3.35 0.65 22.86
CA LYS A 140 3.05 1.62 23.92
C LYS A 140 3.45 3.02 23.46
N SER A 141 3.17 4.02 24.30
CA SER A 141 3.46 5.44 24.04
C SER A 141 4.94 5.79 23.83
N THR A 142 5.85 4.84 24.00
CA THR A 142 7.30 4.98 23.79
C THR A 142 7.78 4.29 22.52
N ASP A 143 6.97 3.40 21.94
CA ASP A 143 7.34 2.51 20.85
C ASP A 143 6.98 3.12 19.49
N ASN A 144 7.78 2.84 18.47
CA ASN A 144 7.47 3.27 17.10
C ASN A 144 6.76 2.14 16.35
N VAL A 145 5.82 2.50 15.49
CA VAL A 145 5.04 1.54 14.70
C VAL A 145 5.26 1.82 13.22
N PHE A 146 5.63 0.79 12.46
CA PHE A 146 5.63 0.79 11.00
C PHE A 146 4.44 -0.04 10.51
N VAL A 147 3.66 0.52 9.60
CA VAL A 147 2.60 -0.21 8.90
C VAL A 147 2.90 -0.16 7.41
N ASN A 148 2.95 -1.33 6.76
CA ASN A 148 3.03 -1.43 5.32
C ASN A 148 1.83 -2.23 4.81
N PHE A 149 1.03 -1.61 3.94
CA PHE A 149 -0.11 -2.24 3.30
C PHE A 149 0.06 -2.19 1.79
N VAL A 150 -0.13 -3.33 1.13
CA VAL A 150 0.09 -3.53 -0.30
C VAL A 150 -1.11 -4.26 -0.91
N ASP A 151 -1.88 -3.59 -1.76
CA ASP A 151 -2.95 -4.21 -2.56
C ASP A 151 -3.53 -3.29 -3.68
N HIS A 152 -4.76 -3.58 -4.11
CA HIS A 152 -5.67 -2.70 -4.80
C HIS A 152 -6.32 -1.67 -3.89
N GLY A 153 -6.74 -0.57 -4.49
CA GLY A 153 -7.50 0.47 -3.83
C GLY A 153 -8.42 1.16 -4.83
N ALA A 154 -9.31 1.98 -4.29
CA ALA A 154 -10.20 2.85 -5.04
C ALA A 154 -10.39 4.14 -4.22
N PRO A 155 -11.19 5.12 -4.66
CA PRO A 155 -11.43 6.32 -3.86
C PRO A 155 -11.90 5.95 -2.44
N GLY A 156 -11.20 6.41 -1.40
CA GLY A 156 -11.60 6.27 -0.02
C GLY A 156 -11.72 4.84 0.50
N LEU A 157 -11.12 3.84 -0.16
CA LEU A 157 -11.07 2.47 0.35
C LEU A 157 -9.82 1.71 -0.13
N ILE A 158 -9.45 0.69 0.65
CA ILE A 158 -8.47 -0.33 0.25
C ILE A 158 -9.14 -1.70 0.23
N ALA A 159 -8.70 -2.55 -0.69
CA ALA A 159 -9.26 -3.88 -0.85
C ALA A 159 -8.65 -4.88 0.14
N PHE A 160 -9.47 -5.83 0.54
CA PHE A 160 -9.09 -7.11 1.12
C PHE A 160 -9.65 -8.20 0.20
N PRO A 161 -9.30 -9.49 0.36
CA PRO A 161 -9.63 -10.52 -0.62
C PRO A 161 -11.12 -10.62 -0.95
N ASP A 162 -11.99 -10.41 0.05
CA ASP A 162 -13.45 -10.52 -0.09
C ASP A 162 -14.21 -9.26 0.40
N GLU A 163 -13.50 -8.26 0.95
CA GLU A 163 -14.09 -7.13 1.68
C GLU A 163 -13.35 -5.82 1.39
N PHE A 164 -13.91 -4.68 1.79
CA PHE A 164 -13.27 -3.37 1.70
C PHE A 164 -13.04 -2.77 3.08
N LEU A 165 -11.92 -2.07 3.25
CA LEU A 165 -11.71 -1.17 4.37
C LEU A 165 -11.87 0.27 3.89
N HIS A 166 -12.89 0.96 4.38
CA HIS A 166 -13.12 2.37 4.08
C HIS A 166 -12.15 3.28 4.85
N ALA A 167 -11.77 4.40 4.23
CA ALA A 167 -10.85 5.39 4.78
C ALA A 167 -11.32 5.93 6.13
N VAL A 168 -12.64 6.12 6.30
CA VAL A 168 -13.24 6.59 7.56
C VAL A 168 -12.93 5.64 8.71
N ASP A 169 -13.12 4.33 8.50
CA ASP A 169 -12.90 3.33 9.55
C ASP A 169 -11.43 3.23 9.96
N LEU A 170 -10.52 3.29 8.98
CA LEU A 170 -9.08 3.34 9.23
C LEU A 170 -8.71 4.57 10.06
N ASN A 171 -9.15 5.78 9.67
CA ASN A 171 -8.79 7.01 10.38
C ASN A 171 -9.43 7.08 11.78
N ILE A 172 -10.65 6.55 11.97
CA ILE A 172 -11.24 6.40 13.32
C ILE A 172 -10.37 5.50 14.20
N VAL A 173 -9.79 4.44 13.64
CA VAL A 173 -8.89 3.56 14.38
C VAL A 173 -7.57 4.24 14.70
N LEU A 174 -6.98 4.99 13.76
CA LEU A 174 -5.77 5.78 14.01
C LEU A 174 -6.02 6.84 15.10
N ASP A 175 -7.18 7.48 15.09
CA ASP A 175 -7.59 8.43 16.14
C ASP A 175 -7.63 7.75 17.52
N ARG A 176 -8.27 6.56 17.61
CA ARG A 176 -8.33 5.80 18.85
C ARG A 176 -6.96 5.35 19.32
N MET A 177 -6.06 4.95 18.41
CA MET A 177 -4.70 4.56 18.78
C MET A 177 -3.93 5.73 19.39
N HIS A 178 -4.08 6.92 18.83
CA HIS A 178 -3.49 8.15 19.37
C HIS A 178 -4.01 8.44 20.78
N ASP A 179 -5.33 8.47 20.95
CA ASP A 179 -5.99 8.76 22.23
C ASP A 179 -5.59 7.74 23.32
N ASN A 180 -5.43 6.47 22.94
CA ASN A 180 -5.02 5.39 23.81
C ASN A 180 -3.50 5.29 24.01
N LYS A 181 -2.72 6.21 23.41
CA LYS A 181 -1.26 6.28 23.51
C LYS A 181 -0.58 4.96 23.13
N GLN A 182 -1.04 4.35 22.03
CA GLN A 182 -0.55 3.04 21.57
C GLN A 182 0.76 3.11 20.79
N TYR A 183 1.29 4.30 20.55
CA TYR A 183 2.56 4.51 19.87
C TYR A 183 3.17 5.86 20.29
N HIS A 184 4.47 6.00 20.07
CA HIS A 184 5.19 7.27 20.11
C HIS A 184 5.06 7.99 18.76
N GLN A 185 5.42 7.30 17.69
CA GLN A 185 5.33 7.74 16.29
C GLN A 185 4.88 6.55 15.41
N LEU A 186 4.09 6.82 14.37
CA LEU A 186 3.63 5.81 13.41
C LEU A 186 3.97 6.23 11.97
N LEU A 187 4.66 5.36 11.25
CA LEU A 187 4.93 5.51 9.82
C LEU A 187 4.07 4.51 9.04
N PHE A 188 3.28 4.99 8.08
CA PHE A 188 2.36 4.18 7.28
C PHE A 188 2.73 4.25 5.81
N TYR A 189 3.17 3.16 5.20
CA TYR A 189 3.40 3.06 3.76
C TYR A 189 2.23 2.31 3.11
N LEU A 190 1.58 2.96 2.15
CA LEU A 190 0.39 2.44 1.47
C LEU A 190 0.61 2.32 -0.05
N GLU A 191 0.78 1.09 -0.52
CA GLU A 191 0.81 0.72 -1.93
C GLU A 191 -0.59 0.27 -2.36
N THR A 192 -1.38 1.22 -2.86
CA THR A 192 -2.63 0.94 -3.57
C THR A 192 -2.91 2.01 -4.61
N CYS A 193 -3.79 1.67 -5.57
CA CYS A 193 -4.44 2.67 -6.42
C CYS A 193 -5.20 3.67 -5.55
N GLU A 194 -5.15 4.95 -5.94
CA GLU A 194 -5.85 6.06 -5.31
C GLU A 194 -5.56 6.23 -3.80
N SER A 195 -4.43 5.68 -3.34
CA SER A 195 -4.02 5.57 -1.92
C SER A 195 -4.02 6.92 -1.18
N GLY A 196 -3.73 8.03 -1.85
CA GLY A 196 -3.83 9.37 -1.25
C GLY A 196 -5.23 9.71 -0.71
N SER A 197 -6.28 9.12 -1.29
CA SER A 197 -7.67 9.29 -0.82
C SER A 197 -7.96 8.65 0.54
N MET A 198 -7.09 7.76 1.03
CA MET A 198 -7.23 7.16 2.37
C MET A 198 -6.93 8.13 3.51
N PHE A 199 -6.18 9.21 3.23
CA PHE A 199 -5.69 10.14 4.25
C PHE A 199 -6.04 11.59 3.96
N SER A 200 -6.30 11.96 2.69
CA SER A 200 -6.65 13.31 2.30
C SER A 200 -7.86 13.83 3.10
N SER A 201 -7.66 14.94 3.81
CA SER A 201 -8.65 15.57 4.70
C SER A 201 -9.15 14.74 5.90
N LEU A 202 -8.60 13.54 6.10
CA LEU A 202 -8.98 12.62 7.19
C LEU A 202 -7.88 12.50 8.25
N LEU A 203 -6.63 12.32 7.83
CA LEU A 203 -5.52 12.08 8.76
C LEU A 203 -5.14 13.37 9.49
N ARG A 204 -5.16 13.30 10.82
CA ARG A 204 -4.79 14.41 11.72
C ARG A 204 -3.30 14.70 11.66
N LYS A 205 -2.94 15.98 11.64
CA LYS A 205 -1.54 16.44 11.48
C LYS A 205 -0.74 16.49 12.78
N ASP A 206 -1.40 16.38 13.92
CA ASP A 206 -0.84 16.51 15.26
C ASP A 206 -0.75 15.16 16.00
N TYR A 207 -0.91 14.04 15.28
CA TYR A 207 -1.02 12.70 15.87
C TYR A 207 0.29 11.92 15.88
N ASN A 208 1.41 12.51 15.45
CA ASN A 208 2.67 11.80 15.21
C ASN A 208 2.48 10.57 14.28
N ILE A 209 1.64 10.73 13.27
CA ILE A 209 1.44 9.75 12.20
C ILE A 209 1.88 10.41 10.90
N LEU A 210 2.77 9.75 10.16
CA LEU A 210 3.13 10.12 8.80
C LEU A 210 2.72 8.97 7.88
N ALA A 211 1.89 9.28 6.89
CA ALA A 211 1.50 8.34 5.85
C ALA A 211 2.14 8.70 4.52
N VAL A 212 2.76 7.74 3.85
CA VAL A 212 3.33 7.85 2.51
C VAL A 212 2.56 6.93 1.58
N THR A 213 2.08 7.47 0.46
CA THR A 213 1.19 6.73 -0.47
C THR A 213 1.80 6.60 -1.85
N ALA A 214 1.60 5.45 -2.50
CA ALA A 214 2.09 5.17 -3.84
C ALA A 214 1.53 6.09 -4.93
N ALA A 215 0.29 6.56 -4.73
CA ALA A 215 -0.41 7.42 -5.67
C ALA A 215 -1.14 8.56 -4.94
N ASN A 216 -1.51 9.59 -5.70
CA ASN A 216 -2.41 10.64 -5.21
C ASN A 216 -3.85 10.10 -5.15
N SER A 217 -4.79 10.99 -4.84
CA SER A 217 -6.19 10.60 -4.69
C SER A 217 -6.89 10.21 -6.00
N THR A 218 -6.30 10.32 -7.19
CA THR A 218 -6.99 10.09 -8.49
C THR A 218 -6.23 9.20 -9.46
N GLN A 219 -5.08 8.67 -9.06
CA GLN A 219 -4.20 7.87 -9.92
C GLN A 219 -4.13 6.42 -9.46
N SER A 220 -3.97 5.51 -10.42
CA SER A 220 -3.57 4.13 -10.15
C SER A 220 -2.15 4.06 -9.56
N SER A 221 -1.88 2.97 -8.86
CA SER A 221 -0.50 2.49 -8.66
C SER A 221 -0.14 1.48 -9.77
N PHE A 222 1.13 1.11 -9.84
CA PHE A 222 1.69 0.39 -10.99
C PHE A 222 2.43 -0.85 -10.53
N ALA A 223 2.10 -2.00 -11.12
CA ALA A 223 2.91 -3.21 -11.05
C ALA A 223 4.20 -3.02 -11.87
N CYS A 224 5.27 -3.75 -11.54
CA CYS A 224 6.52 -3.79 -12.30
C CYS A 224 7.17 -5.18 -12.28
N TYR A 225 8.23 -5.37 -13.07
CA TYR A 225 8.99 -6.62 -13.13
C TYR A 225 8.13 -7.80 -13.59
N PHE A 226 7.67 -7.76 -14.83
CA PHE A 226 7.06 -8.92 -15.47
C PHE A 226 8.10 -10.03 -15.64
N ASP A 227 7.89 -11.17 -14.99
CA ASP A 227 8.73 -12.35 -15.16
C ASP A 227 8.10 -13.33 -16.16
N THR A 228 8.85 -13.68 -17.19
CA THR A 228 8.35 -14.54 -18.28
C THR A 228 8.19 -15.99 -17.87
N LYS A 229 8.93 -16.48 -16.86
CA LYS A 229 8.83 -17.86 -16.38
C LYS A 229 7.65 -18.02 -15.41
N LEU A 230 7.49 -17.06 -14.51
CA LEU A 230 6.38 -17.00 -13.56
C LEU A 230 5.09 -16.48 -14.20
N ARG A 231 5.19 -15.81 -15.36
CA ARG A 231 4.07 -15.27 -16.13
C ARG A 231 3.19 -14.32 -15.31
N THR A 232 3.83 -13.50 -14.48
CA THR A 232 3.19 -12.54 -13.58
C THR A 232 4.17 -11.41 -13.26
N PHE A 233 3.69 -10.36 -12.59
CA PHE A 233 4.53 -9.26 -12.11
C PHE A 233 5.06 -9.57 -10.71
N LEU A 234 6.32 -9.23 -10.45
CA LEU A 234 7.02 -9.60 -9.21
C LEU A 234 6.91 -8.58 -8.08
N GLY A 235 6.60 -7.32 -8.38
CA GLY A 235 6.46 -6.26 -7.38
C GLY A 235 5.63 -5.10 -7.88
N ASP A 236 5.42 -4.12 -7.01
CA ASP A 236 4.75 -2.86 -7.32
C ASP A 236 5.75 -1.68 -7.25
N LEU A 237 5.58 -0.70 -8.13
CA LEU A 237 6.61 0.28 -8.45
C LEU A 237 7.01 1.14 -7.24
N PHE A 238 6.05 1.62 -6.44
CA PHE A 238 6.38 2.37 -5.23
C PHE A 238 7.01 1.43 -4.19
N SER A 239 6.41 0.25 -4.01
CA SER A 239 6.92 -0.81 -3.14
C SER A 239 8.39 -1.16 -3.39
N VAL A 240 8.75 -1.58 -4.60
CA VAL A 240 10.12 -1.97 -4.93
C VAL A 240 11.10 -0.80 -4.79
N ASN A 241 10.68 0.43 -5.11
CA ASN A 241 11.56 1.59 -4.99
C ASN A 241 11.93 1.89 -3.52
N TRP A 242 10.98 1.87 -2.58
CA TRP A 242 11.30 2.12 -1.17
C TRP A 242 12.07 0.95 -0.54
N MET A 243 11.74 -0.29 -0.93
CA MET A 243 12.40 -1.50 -0.42
C MET A 243 13.84 -1.59 -0.91
N GLN A 244 14.07 -1.47 -2.22
CA GLN A 244 15.42 -1.49 -2.79
C GLN A 244 16.25 -0.29 -2.33
N ASN A 245 15.64 0.88 -2.09
CA ASN A 245 16.33 1.97 -1.41
C ASN A 245 16.79 1.53 -0.01
N SER A 246 15.91 0.91 0.78
CA SER A 246 16.21 0.45 2.15
C SER A 246 17.29 -0.64 2.18
N ASP A 247 17.33 -1.53 1.18
CA ASP A 247 18.38 -2.55 1.04
C ASP A 247 19.76 -1.93 0.77
N ASN A 248 19.80 -0.84 -0.01
CA ASN A 248 21.03 -0.23 -0.50
C ASN A 248 21.60 0.85 0.42
N ARG A 249 20.84 1.29 1.42
CA ARG A 249 21.16 2.47 2.22
C ARG A 249 21.34 2.13 3.70
N ASN A 250 22.07 3.00 4.39
CA ASN A 250 22.18 2.91 5.84
C ASN A 250 21.01 3.68 6.48
N LEU A 251 20.03 2.93 6.99
CA LEU A 251 18.82 3.47 7.62
C LEU A 251 19.08 4.34 8.86
N ASN A 252 20.27 4.22 9.47
CA ASN A 252 20.69 5.07 10.60
C ASN A 252 21.15 6.48 10.17
N SER A 253 21.27 6.72 8.87
CA SER A 253 21.71 7.99 8.29
C SER A 253 20.79 8.53 7.21
N GLU A 254 19.80 7.76 6.77
CA GLU A 254 18.78 8.19 5.81
C GLU A 254 17.50 8.53 6.56
N THR A 255 17.02 9.74 6.33
CA THR A 255 15.76 10.26 6.86
C THR A 255 14.58 9.80 6.02
N ILE A 256 13.37 9.91 6.58
CA ILE A 256 12.15 9.66 5.81
C ILE A 256 12.05 10.63 4.62
N ASP A 257 12.42 11.90 4.77
CA ASP A 257 12.40 12.90 3.69
C ASP A 257 13.30 12.51 2.50
N GLU A 258 14.47 11.96 2.80
CA GLU A 258 15.44 11.53 1.78
C GLU A 258 14.91 10.33 1.00
N GLN A 259 14.40 9.30 1.68
CA GLN A 259 13.77 8.15 1.01
C GLN A 259 12.52 8.59 0.25
N PHE A 260 11.64 9.40 0.83
CA PHE A 260 10.46 9.93 0.13
C PHE A 260 10.85 10.66 -1.16
N SER A 261 11.86 11.53 -1.10
CA SER A 261 12.34 12.29 -2.26
C SER A 261 12.88 11.37 -3.37
N ILE A 262 13.61 10.31 -3.00
CA ILE A 262 14.12 9.31 -3.93
C ILE A 262 12.95 8.52 -4.54
N VAL A 263 12.11 7.92 -3.71
CA VAL A 263 10.98 7.07 -4.11
C VAL A 263 9.99 7.84 -4.97
N ARG A 264 9.69 9.10 -4.64
CA ARG A 264 8.82 9.97 -5.44
C ARG A 264 9.40 10.27 -6.82
N LYS A 265 10.73 10.39 -6.93
CA LYS A 265 11.41 10.60 -8.21
C LYS A 265 11.44 9.33 -9.05
N GLU A 266 11.66 8.18 -8.41
CA GLU A 266 11.83 6.88 -9.08
C GLU A 266 10.49 6.24 -9.46
N THR A 267 9.43 6.52 -8.71
CA THR A 267 8.04 6.11 -9.01
C THR A 267 7.41 7.10 -10.00
N ASN A 268 7.88 7.12 -11.24
CA ASN A 268 7.51 8.17 -12.22
C ASN A 268 6.18 7.96 -12.95
N LYS A 269 5.38 6.97 -12.54
CA LYS A 269 4.09 6.61 -13.14
C LYS A 269 2.89 7.13 -12.36
N SER A 270 3.08 7.43 -11.08
CA SER A 270 2.08 7.98 -10.16
C SER A 270 2.72 9.12 -9.34
N HIS A 271 1.92 9.83 -8.56
CA HIS A 271 2.43 10.85 -7.64
C HIS A 271 2.47 10.26 -6.23
N VAL A 272 3.68 9.98 -5.73
CA VAL A 272 3.89 9.61 -4.32
C VAL A 272 3.58 10.84 -3.44
N MET A 273 2.79 10.65 -2.40
CA MET A 273 2.30 11.71 -1.51
C MET A 273 2.61 11.45 -0.04
N GLU A 274 2.60 12.51 0.77
CA GLU A 274 2.71 12.44 2.23
C GLU A 274 1.52 13.11 2.92
N PHE A 275 1.07 12.55 4.03
CA PHE A 275 -0.05 13.06 4.84
C PHE A 275 0.24 12.93 6.34
N GLY A 276 -0.44 13.74 7.16
CA GLY A 276 -0.29 13.72 8.60
C GLY A 276 0.79 14.69 9.11
N ASP A 277 1.61 14.23 10.05
CA ASP A 277 2.66 15.02 10.70
C ASP A 277 3.95 15.03 9.88
N LEU A 278 4.05 15.99 8.95
CA LEU A 278 5.24 16.17 8.10
C LEU A 278 6.52 16.50 8.87
N ALA A 279 6.46 16.90 10.15
CA ALA A 279 7.66 17.10 10.95
C ALA A 279 8.43 15.78 11.15
N MET A 280 7.75 14.64 11.02
CA MET A 280 8.34 13.31 11.08
C MET A 280 9.33 13.04 9.94
N ASN A 281 9.29 13.78 8.82
CA ASN A 281 10.21 13.62 7.69
C ASN A 281 11.69 13.70 8.11
N GLN A 282 11.99 14.41 9.20
CA GLN A 282 13.35 14.58 9.72
C GLN A 282 13.86 13.39 10.57
N LEU A 283 13.00 12.40 10.83
CA LEU A 283 13.37 11.21 11.59
C LEU A 283 14.14 10.22 10.69
N MET A 284 15.07 9.48 11.29
CA MET A 284 15.80 8.41 10.62
C MET A 284 14.87 7.24 10.35
N LEU A 285 15.02 6.57 9.20
CA LEU A 285 14.29 5.35 8.87
C LEU A 285 14.52 4.24 9.89
N SER A 286 15.71 4.19 10.50
CA SER A 286 16.02 3.22 11.54
C SER A 286 15.13 3.31 12.78
N ASN A 287 14.41 4.42 12.97
CA ASN A 287 13.40 4.54 14.02
C ASN A 287 12.18 3.63 13.78
N PHE A 288 11.94 3.20 12.55
CA PHE A 288 10.76 2.43 12.13
C PHE A 288 11.11 1.06 11.55
N LEU A 289 12.17 0.99 10.75
CA LEU A 289 12.55 -0.22 10.01
C LEU A 289 13.62 -1.07 10.72
N GLY A 290 14.23 -0.57 11.78
CA GLY A 290 15.34 -1.22 12.49
C GLY A 290 16.68 -0.51 12.33
N SER A 291 17.56 -0.67 13.31
CA SER A 291 18.85 0.02 13.37
C SER A 291 20.07 -0.86 13.09
N GLU A 292 19.91 -2.18 13.01
CA GLU A 292 21.03 -3.06 12.70
C GLU A 292 21.48 -2.88 11.24
N GLN A 293 22.76 -3.13 10.98
CA GLN A 293 23.27 -3.11 9.60
C GLN A 293 22.89 -4.44 8.95
N ASN A 294 22.06 -4.38 7.91
CA ASN A 294 21.74 -5.53 7.10
C ASN A 294 22.92 -5.81 6.15
N ASN A 295 23.58 -6.96 6.30
CA ASN A 295 24.71 -7.37 5.46
C ASN A 295 24.27 -8.21 4.25
N HIS A 296 23.01 -8.10 3.85
CA HIS A 296 22.50 -8.85 2.70
C HIS A 296 23.15 -8.37 1.40
N ILE A 297 23.37 -9.30 0.47
CA ILE A 297 23.90 -8.95 -0.85
C ILE A 297 22.77 -8.29 -1.64
N VAL A 298 22.96 -7.02 -2.02
CA VAL A 298 22.02 -6.36 -2.93
C VAL A 298 22.40 -6.72 -4.36
N LEU A 299 21.42 -7.26 -5.10
CA LEU A 299 21.57 -7.62 -6.50
C LEU A 299 21.09 -6.47 -7.38
N ASP A 300 21.84 -6.18 -8.45
CA ASP A 300 21.41 -5.22 -9.47
C ASP A 300 20.08 -5.69 -10.09
N ALA A 301 19.03 -4.89 -9.90
CA ALA A 301 17.74 -5.09 -10.52
C ALA A 301 17.63 -4.26 -11.81
N PRO A 302 16.87 -4.73 -12.82
CA PRO A 302 16.50 -3.87 -13.95
C PRO A 302 15.67 -2.67 -13.46
N ASN A 303 15.56 -1.64 -14.28
CA ASN A 303 14.74 -0.48 -13.97
C ASN A 303 13.25 -0.87 -13.95
N PRO A 304 12.54 -0.76 -12.79
CA PRO A 304 11.13 -1.18 -12.67
C PRO A 304 10.17 -0.35 -13.51
N ASN A 305 10.59 0.83 -13.99
CA ASN A 305 9.75 1.69 -14.83
C ASN A 305 9.59 1.21 -16.28
N LEU A 306 10.41 0.24 -16.73
CA LEU A 306 10.44 -0.19 -18.13
C LEU A 306 9.20 -0.99 -18.52
N ASP A 307 8.71 -1.82 -17.61
CA ASP A 307 7.54 -2.68 -17.78
C ASP A 307 6.42 -2.33 -16.81
N ALA A 308 6.45 -1.13 -16.22
CA ALA A 308 5.44 -0.71 -15.28
C ALA A 308 4.06 -0.59 -15.94
N VAL A 309 3.04 -1.19 -15.33
CA VAL A 309 1.66 -1.29 -15.85
C VAL A 309 0.68 -0.89 -14.75
N PRO A 310 -0.34 -0.06 -15.04
CA PRO A 310 -1.31 0.33 -14.02
C PRO A 310 -2.07 -0.91 -13.53
N SER A 311 -2.35 -0.97 -12.22
CA SER A 311 -2.84 -2.18 -11.55
C SER A 311 -4.07 -2.82 -12.23
N GLU A 312 -5.00 -1.99 -12.72
CA GLU A 312 -6.21 -2.44 -13.43
C GLU A 312 -5.94 -3.13 -14.77
N ASP A 313 -4.76 -2.91 -15.37
CA ASP A 313 -4.32 -3.48 -16.65
C ASP A 313 -3.36 -4.67 -16.52
N VAL A 314 -3.03 -5.09 -15.29
CA VAL A 314 -2.13 -6.23 -15.05
C VAL A 314 -2.61 -7.49 -15.75
N ASP A 315 -3.87 -7.88 -15.57
CA ASP A 315 -4.37 -9.18 -16.09
C ASP A 315 -4.36 -9.25 -17.61
N ILE A 316 -4.79 -8.18 -18.29
CA ILE A 316 -4.74 -8.13 -19.76
C ILE A 316 -3.30 -8.05 -20.26
N THR A 317 -2.40 -7.41 -19.52
CA THR A 317 -1.00 -7.28 -19.91
C THR A 317 -0.24 -8.58 -19.73
N ILE A 318 -0.53 -9.36 -18.68
CA ILE A 318 -0.02 -10.73 -18.53
C ILE A 318 -0.34 -11.55 -19.78
N GLN A 319 -1.62 -11.56 -20.21
CA GLN A 319 -2.01 -12.31 -21.41
C GLN A 319 -1.34 -11.77 -22.67
N ARG A 320 -1.26 -10.44 -22.85
CA ARG A 320 -0.53 -9.84 -23.99
C ARG A 320 0.92 -10.28 -24.04
N ASN A 321 1.62 -10.30 -22.91
CA ASN A 321 3.02 -10.72 -22.84
C ASN A 321 3.18 -12.21 -23.17
N ILE A 322 2.29 -13.06 -22.63
CA ILE A 322 2.22 -14.48 -22.99
C ILE A 322 2.02 -14.65 -24.50
N TYR A 323 1.07 -13.91 -25.10
CA TYR A 323 0.80 -13.98 -26.54
C TYR A 323 2.03 -13.60 -27.36
N GLN A 324 2.75 -12.55 -26.99
CA GLN A 324 3.97 -12.15 -27.71
C GLN A 324 5.07 -13.21 -27.57
N ALA A 325 5.30 -13.74 -26.37
CA ALA A 325 6.29 -14.80 -26.16
C ALA A 325 5.96 -16.07 -26.96
N ALA A 326 4.69 -16.48 -26.99
CA ALA A 326 4.21 -17.61 -27.79
C ALA A 326 4.41 -17.36 -29.29
N LYS A 327 4.15 -16.12 -29.75
CA LYS A 327 4.36 -15.71 -31.13
C LYS A 327 5.83 -15.78 -31.54
N GLU A 328 6.75 -15.34 -30.69
CA GLU A 328 8.20 -15.45 -30.92
C GLU A 328 8.66 -16.92 -31.00
N GLN A 329 8.04 -17.79 -30.19
CA GLN A 329 8.30 -19.23 -30.19
C GLN A 329 7.54 -20.00 -31.27
N ASN A 330 6.66 -19.32 -32.02
CA ASN A 330 5.74 -19.93 -32.99
C ASN A 330 4.85 -21.02 -32.37
N ASP A 331 4.49 -20.89 -31.09
CA ASP A 331 3.52 -21.74 -30.39
C ASP A 331 2.09 -21.28 -30.67
N LYS A 332 1.49 -21.86 -31.70
CA LYS A 332 0.13 -21.51 -32.13
C LYS A 332 -0.92 -21.79 -31.05
N LYS A 333 -0.74 -22.85 -30.27
CA LYS A 333 -1.73 -23.26 -29.26
C LYS A 333 -1.78 -22.21 -28.15
N GLU A 334 -0.62 -21.80 -27.66
CA GLU A 334 -0.54 -20.79 -26.61
C GLU A 334 -0.98 -19.40 -27.10
N MET A 335 -0.69 -19.05 -28.36
CA MET A 335 -1.24 -17.85 -28.98
C MET A 335 -2.78 -17.85 -29.00
N GLU A 336 -3.40 -18.98 -29.37
CA GLU A 336 -4.87 -19.12 -29.41
C GLU A 336 -5.48 -19.03 -28.00
N GLU A 337 -4.88 -19.71 -27.02
CA GLU A 337 -5.32 -19.68 -25.61
C GLU A 337 -5.22 -18.28 -25.01
N SER A 338 -4.07 -17.60 -25.18
CA SER A 338 -3.90 -16.25 -24.68
C SER A 338 -4.83 -15.24 -25.38
N TRP A 339 -5.03 -15.37 -26.69
CA TRP A 339 -5.98 -14.53 -27.41
C TRP A 339 -7.41 -14.71 -26.89
N ALA A 340 -7.83 -15.94 -26.60
CA ALA A 340 -9.14 -16.22 -25.99
C ALA A 340 -9.28 -15.56 -24.62
N ASN A 341 -8.24 -15.60 -23.78
CA ASN A 341 -8.23 -14.93 -22.48
C ASN A 341 -8.30 -13.40 -22.62
N ILE A 342 -7.55 -12.80 -23.56
CA ILE A 342 -7.64 -11.36 -23.86
C ILE A 342 -9.07 -10.99 -24.28
N ALA A 343 -9.68 -11.76 -25.17
CA ALA A 343 -11.06 -11.52 -25.62
C ALA A 343 -12.06 -11.61 -24.46
N ALA A 344 -11.90 -12.58 -23.55
CA ALA A 344 -12.74 -12.72 -22.37
C ALA A 344 -12.60 -11.52 -21.41
N ILE A 345 -11.37 -11.07 -21.14
CA ILE A 345 -11.11 -9.88 -20.32
C ILE A 345 -11.74 -8.64 -20.97
N MET A 346 -11.55 -8.44 -22.28
CA MET A 346 -12.14 -7.30 -23.00
C MET A 346 -13.66 -7.30 -22.95
N LYS A 347 -14.30 -8.47 -23.14
CA LYS A 347 -15.75 -8.62 -23.01
C LYS A 347 -16.24 -8.22 -21.62
N LYS A 348 -15.55 -8.66 -20.56
CA LYS A 348 -15.91 -8.29 -19.18
C LYS A 348 -15.76 -6.79 -18.92
N ARG A 349 -14.75 -6.15 -19.51
CA ARG A 349 -14.58 -4.69 -19.45
C ARG A 349 -15.71 -3.94 -20.16
N GLU A 350 -16.12 -4.40 -21.33
CA GLU A 350 -17.26 -3.82 -22.06
C GLU A 350 -18.58 -3.97 -21.28
N GLU A 351 -18.81 -5.12 -20.64
CA GLU A 351 -19.96 -5.35 -19.75
C GLU A 351 -19.92 -4.40 -18.54
N THR A 352 -18.76 -4.27 -17.89
CA THR A 352 -18.54 -3.34 -16.76
C THR A 352 -18.83 -1.90 -17.17
N ASP A 353 -18.23 -1.43 -18.27
CA ASP A 353 -18.46 -0.10 -18.81
C ASP A 353 -19.96 0.14 -19.11
N SER A 354 -20.64 -0.87 -19.65
CA SER A 354 -22.07 -0.79 -19.99
C SER A 354 -22.95 -0.64 -18.75
N ILE A 355 -22.72 -1.45 -17.70
CA ILE A 355 -23.45 -1.38 -16.42
C ILE A 355 -23.30 0.01 -15.82
N ILE A 356 -22.06 0.51 -15.72
CA ILE A 356 -21.79 1.83 -15.11
C ILE A 356 -22.42 2.96 -15.93
N LYS A 357 -22.35 2.91 -17.27
CA LYS A 357 -23.01 3.90 -18.13
C LYS A 357 -24.53 3.90 -17.96
N GLN A 358 -25.15 2.72 -17.81
CA GLN A 358 -26.59 2.62 -17.57
C GLN A 358 -26.99 3.22 -16.22
N ILE A 359 -26.24 2.95 -15.16
CA ILE A 359 -26.47 3.57 -13.83
C ILE A 359 -26.39 5.10 -13.94
N VAL A 360 -25.33 5.62 -14.56
CA VAL A 360 -25.16 7.06 -14.77
C VAL A 360 -26.31 7.66 -15.57
N SER A 361 -26.77 7.00 -16.65
CA SER A 361 -27.89 7.45 -17.46
C SER A 361 -29.20 7.53 -16.66
N LEU A 362 -29.47 6.53 -15.81
CA LEU A 362 -30.65 6.52 -14.95
C LEU A 362 -30.64 7.61 -13.87
N VAL A 363 -29.46 7.96 -13.34
CA VAL A 363 -29.33 9.02 -12.33
C VAL A 363 -29.39 10.42 -12.96
N ALA A 364 -28.61 10.66 -14.02
CA ALA A 364 -28.49 11.99 -14.63
C ALA A 364 -29.61 12.29 -15.66
N GLY A 365 -30.32 11.26 -16.12
CA GLY A 365 -31.30 11.31 -17.20
C GLY A 365 -30.67 11.13 -18.58
N ASP A 366 -31.33 10.34 -19.45
CA ASP A 366 -30.81 9.89 -20.75
C ASP A 366 -30.41 11.01 -21.72
N TRP A 367 -31.05 12.18 -21.61
CA TRP A 367 -30.83 13.32 -22.51
C TRP A 367 -29.78 14.31 -22.00
N ASN A 368 -29.25 14.08 -20.80
CA ASN A 368 -28.31 15.00 -20.15
C ASN A 368 -26.85 14.61 -20.43
N PHE A 369 -26.46 14.58 -21.71
CA PHE A 369 -25.14 14.10 -22.14
C PHE A 369 -23.97 14.83 -21.47
N ARG A 370 -24.11 16.13 -21.19
CA ARG A 370 -23.06 16.91 -20.51
C ARG A 370 -22.85 16.43 -19.08
N GLU A 371 -23.94 16.21 -18.36
CA GLU A 371 -23.90 15.73 -16.97
C GLU A 371 -23.32 14.31 -16.91
N GLN A 372 -23.80 13.41 -17.77
CA GLN A 372 -23.29 12.04 -17.87
C GLN A 372 -21.79 12.03 -18.19
N TYR A 373 -21.34 12.85 -19.16
CA TYR A 373 -19.92 12.96 -19.49
C TYR A 373 -19.09 13.40 -18.28
N GLN A 374 -19.54 14.44 -17.57
CA GLN A 374 -18.83 14.93 -16.38
C GLN A 374 -18.82 13.91 -15.24
N MET A 375 -19.82 13.02 -15.12
CA MET A 375 -19.79 11.91 -14.16
C MET A 375 -18.81 10.82 -14.56
N LEU A 376 -18.77 10.48 -15.85
CA LEU A 376 -17.94 9.40 -16.37
C LEU A 376 -16.45 9.77 -16.43
N THR A 377 -16.12 11.06 -16.55
CA THR A 377 -14.72 11.53 -16.72
C THR A 377 -14.24 12.45 -15.61
N GLY A 378 -15.08 12.72 -14.60
CA GLY A 378 -14.70 13.61 -13.50
C GLY A 378 -13.66 12.98 -12.58
N GLU A 379 -12.77 13.81 -12.05
CA GLU A 379 -11.78 13.42 -11.05
C GLU A 379 -12.03 14.18 -9.73
N ASN A 380 -13.30 14.27 -9.30
CA ASN A 380 -13.64 15.01 -8.08
C ASN A 380 -13.05 14.33 -6.86
N ASP A 381 -12.50 15.11 -5.92
CA ASP A 381 -12.12 14.61 -4.60
C ASP A 381 -13.34 14.10 -3.83
N LEU A 382 -13.12 13.10 -2.98
CA LEU A 382 -14.17 12.48 -2.16
C LEU A 382 -14.38 13.26 -0.87
N PHE A 383 -15.53 13.92 -0.73
CA PHE A 383 -15.92 14.66 0.48
C PHE A 383 -17.18 14.07 1.14
N LYS A 384 -18.11 13.52 0.35
CA LYS A 384 -19.41 12.99 0.83
C LYS A 384 -19.34 11.49 1.12
N LEU A 385 -18.62 11.14 2.17
CA LEU A 385 -18.43 9.75 2.62
C LEU A 385 -19.75 9.06 3.01
N ASP A 386 -20.69 9.81 3.59
CA ASP A 386 -22.03 9.31 3.96
C ASP A 386 -22.91 8.93 2.76
N CYS A 387 -22.59 9.45 1.57
CA CYS A 387 -23.20 9.02 0.31
C CYS A 387 -22.40 7.86 -0.31
N TYR A 388 -21.08 8.00 -0.35
CA TYR A 388 -20.20 7.12 -1.10
C TYR A 388 -20.15 5.69 -0.54
N ALA A 389 -19.85 5.53 0.75
CA ALA A 389 -19.64 4.20 1.32
C ALA A 389 -20.89 3.29 1.20
N PRO A 390 -22.12 3.76 1.53
CA PRO A 390 -23.31 2.94 1.33
C PRO A 390 -23.54 2.51 -0.13
N ILE A 391 -23.21 3.37 -1.11
CA ILE A 391 -23.39 3.04 -2.53
C ILE A 391 -22.36 2.01 -2.99
N VAL A 392 -21.11 2.11 -2.53
CA VAL A 392 -20.07 1.11 -2.84
C VAL A 392 -20.47 -0.26 -2.28
N GLU A 393 -20.91 -0.32 -1.02
CA GLU A 393 -21.37 -1.57 -0.42
C GLU A 393 -22.59 -2.12 -1.17
N HIS A 394 -23.55 -1.26 -1.53
CA HIS A 394 -24.72 -1.67 -2.30
C HIS A 394 -24.36 -2.20 -3.69
N LEU A 395 -23.40 -1.59 -4.39
CA LEU A 395 -22.88 -2.09 -5.67
C LEU A 395 -22.23 -3.46 -5.51
N LYS A 396 -21.43 -3.64 -4.45
CA LYS A 396 -20.75 -4.91 -4.14
C LYS A 396 -21.76 -6.03 -3.92
N ASP A 397 -22.80 -5.76 -3.14
CA ASP A 397 -23.77 -6.77 -2.71
C ASP A 397 -24.84 -7.04 -3.78
N SER A 398 -25.23 -6.03 -4.55
CA SER A 398 -26.35 -6.12 -5.49
C SER A 398 -25.93 -6.30 -6.94
N CYS A 399 -24.69 -5.97 -7.31
CA CYS A 399 -24.22 -6.02 -8.70
C CYS A 399 -23.12 -7.07 -8.90
N GLY A 400 -23.49 -8.34 -8.81
CA GLY A 400 -22.57 -9.47 -8.95
C GLY A 400 -21.78 -9.49 -10.26
N ASP A 401 -22.33 -8.91 -11.34
CA ASP A 401 -21.63 -8.76 -12.61
C ASP A 401 -20.41 -7.83 -12.54
N LEU A 402 -20.35 -6.92 -11.57
CA LEU A 402 -19.15 -6.10 -11.37
C LEU A 402 -18.05 -6.86 -10.66
N ASP A 403 -18.38 -7.83 -9.80
CA ASP A 403 -17.43 -8.63 -9.01
C ASP A 403 -16.36 -7.74 -8.35
N LEU A 404 -16.80 -6.68 -7.66
CA LEU A 404 -15.92 -5.59 -7.20
C LEU A 404 -14.66 -6.07 -6.43
N PRO A 405 -14.74 -7.04 -5.49
CA PRO A 405 -13.55 -7.49 -4.77
C PRO A 405 -12.51 -8.18 -5.67
N SER A 406 -12.94 -8.92 -6.68
CA SER A 406 -12.06 -9.72 -7.54
C SER A 406 -11.70 -9.04 -8.87
N ASN A 407 -12.45 -8.01 -9.27
CA ASN A 407 -12.34 -7.34 -10.57
C ASN A 407 -11.77 -5.93 -10.43
N ARG A 408 -10.45 -5.84 -10.61
CA ARG A 408 -9.67 -4.59 -10.54
C ARG A 408 -10.16 -3.52 -11.51
N TYR A 409 -10.64 -3.94 -12.69
CA TYR A 409 -11.18 -3.00 -13.67
C TYR A 409 -12.50 -2.39 -13.19
N SER A 410 -13.32 -3.12 -12.44
CA SER A 410 -14.53 -2.56 -11.83
C SER A 410 -14.21 -1.54 -10.73
N LEU A 411 -13.19 -1.80 -9.91
CA LEU A 411 -12.80 -0.88 -8.83
C LEU A 411 -12.47 0.53 -9.34
N LYS A 412 -11.80 0.66 -10.50
CA LYS A 412 -11.49 1.97 -11.08
C LYS A 412 -12.74 2.82 -11.36
N HIS A 413 -13.90 2.18 -11.57
CA HIS A 413 -15.15 2.88 -11.83
C HIS A 413 -15.79 3.45 -10.56
N LEU A 414 -15.30 3.13 -9.37
CA LEU A 414 -15.82 3.73 -8.13
C LEU A 414 -15.57 5.24 -8.06
N ARG A 415 -14.63 5.80 -8.84
CA ARG A 415 -14.53 7.26 -9.04
C ARG A 415 -15.81 7.89 -9.59
N ILE A 416 -16.57 7.15 -10.40
CA ILE A 416 -17.85 7.61 -10.94
C ILE A 416 -18.89 7.72 -9.81
N VAL A 417 -18.83 6.84 -8.82
CA VAL A 417 -19.66 6.93 -7.60
C VAL A 417 -19.31 8.18 -6.80
N VAL A 418 -18.03 8.53 -6.68
CA VAL A 418 -17.61 9.82 -6.10
C VAL A 418 -18.27 10.98 -6.86
N ASN A 419 -18.15 10.99 -8.19
CA ASN A 419 -18.72 12.05 -9.02
C ASN A 419 -20.26 12.15 -8.90
N LEU A 420 -20.95 11.02 -8.72
CA LEU A 420 -22.38 10.96 -8.45
C LEU A 420 -22.72 11.59 -7.09
N CYS A 421 -21.98 11.22 -6.04
CA CYS A 421 -22.19 11.72 -4.69
C CYS A 421 -21.89 13.21 -4.56
N GLU A 422 -20.84 13.72 -5.20
CA GLU A 422 -20.46 15.15 -5.14
C GLU A 422 -21.45 16.08 -5.86
N ARG A 423 -22.48 15.52 -6.49
CA ARG A 423 -23.58 16.24 -7.15
C ARG A 423 -24.86 16.25 -6.30
N PRO A 424 -25.89 17.04 -6.67
CA PRO A 424 -27.12 17.14 -5.88
C PRO A 424 -28.08 15.95 -6.11
N TYR A 425 -27.57 14.72 -6.19
CA TYR A 425 -28.37 13.49 -6.22
C TYR A 425 -28.46 12.91 -4.80
N SER A 426 -29.61 12.37 -4.44
CA SER A 426 -29.74 11.64 -3.16
C SER A 426 -29.14 10.25 -3.27
N THR A 427 -28.64 9.73 -2.16
CA THR A 427 -28.16 8.34 -2.04
C THR A 427 -29.22 7.36 -2.53
N ASP A 428 -30.48 7.54 -2.14
CA ASP A 428 -31.61 6.70 -2.56
C ASP A 428 -31.83 6.69 -4.08
N ALA A 429 -31.62 7.82 -4.75
CA ALA A 429 -31.77 7.89 -6.20
C ALA A 429 -30.68 7.09 -6.92
N ILE A 430 -29.45 7.11 -6.40
CA ILE A 430 -28.33 6.34 -6.95
C ILE A 430 -28.54 4.84 -6.68
N ILE A 431 -28.92 4.47 -5.45
CA ILE A 431 -29.27 3.08 -5.09
C ILE A 431 -30.41 2.56 -5.97
N SER A 432 -31.48 3.35 -6.15
CA SER A 432 -32.60 2.96 -7.03
C SER A 432 -32.19 2.77 -8.50
N ALA A 433 -31.17 3.49 -8.98
CA ALA A 433 -30.62 3.29 -10.32
C ALA A 433 -29.79 2.01 -10.41
N ILE A 434 -29.01 1.70 -9.37
CA ILE A 434 -28.24 0.45 -9.28
C ILE A 434 -29.19 -0.74 -9.28
N ASP A 435 -30.25 -0.71 -8.47
CA ASP A 435 -31.24 -1.79 -8.40
C ASP A 435 -31.85 -2.08 -9.76
N LYS A 436 -32.18 -1.06 -10.55
CA LYS A 436 -32.77 -1.25 -11.89
C LYS A 436 -31.83 -1.88 -12.91
N VAL A 437 -30.51 -1.81 -12.70
CA VAL A 437 -29.50 -2.31 -13.64
C VAL A 437 -29.00 -3.68 -13.20
N CYS A 438 -28.88 -3.90 -11.89
CA CYS A 438 -28.17 -5.03 -11.31
C CYS A 438 -29.09 -6.11 -10.70
N VAL A 439 -30.37 -5.80 -10.45
CA VAL A 439 -31.38 -6.68 -9.83
C VAL A 439 -32.57 -6.86 -10.76
#